data_AF-B0JQN3-F1
#
_entry.id   AF-B0JQN3-F1
#
_cell.length_a   1.000
_cell.length_b   1.000
_cell.length_c   1.000
_cell.angle_alpha   90.00
_cell.angle_beta   90.00
_cell.angle_gamma   90.00
#
_symmetry.space_group_name_H-M   'P 1'
#
loop_
_entity.id
_entity.type
_entity.pdbx_description
1 polymer ?
#
loop_
_entity_poly.entity_id
_entity_poly.type
_entity_poly.pdbx_seq_one_letter_code
_entity_poly.pdbx_strand_id
1 'polypeptide(L)'
;MEKWLVFLLDTNIWLERLLGQAQAEVVAELLDTLSPSDMCMTDFTLHSIAVICNRLNQREVFIKFVDDVLIDAGVVLVSIPANGT
;
A
#
# COMPACT_ATOMS: atom_id res chain seq x y z
N MET A 1 -10.44 -22.05 -14.46
CA MET A 1 -10.10 -21.15 -13.33
C MET A 1 -9.41 -19.97 -13.94
N GLU A 2 -10.11 -18.84 -14.08
CA GLU A 2 -9.43 -17.58 -14.39
C GLU A 2 -8.52 -17.25 -13.21
N LYS A 3 -7.24 -17.08 -13.51
CA LYS A 3 -6.25 -16.66 -12.53
C LYS A 3 -6.47 -15.16 -12.34
N TRP A 4 -7.13 -14.78 -11.25
CA TRP A 4 -7.23 -13.38 -10.86
C TRP A 4 -5.81 -12.80 -10.75
N LEU A 5 -5.53 -11.78 -11.55
CA LEU A 5 -4.23 -11.13 -11.56
C LEU A 5 -4.22 -10.12 -10.40
N VAL A 6 -3.60 -10.48 -9.29
CA VAL A 6 -3.40 -9.56 -8.16
C VAL A 6 -2.06 -8.85 -8.33
N PHE A 7 -2.09 -7.52 -8.31
CA PHE A 7 -0.91 -6.67 -8.42
C PHE A 7 -0.30 -6.43 -7.04
N LEU A 8 0.94 -6.86 -6.87
CA LEU A 8 1.73 -6.48 -5.69
C LEU A 8 2.31 -5.07 -5.90
N LEU A 9 1.79 -4.10 -5.18
CA LEU A 9 2.20 -2.70 -5.28
C LEU A 9 3.40 -2.42 -4.37
N ASP A 10 4.45 -1.87 -4.96
CA ASP A 10 5.67 -1.48 -4.25
C ASP A 10 5.43 -0.33 -3.26
N THR A 11 6.29 -0.24 -2.24
CA THR A 11 6.27 0.83 -1.23
C THR A 11 6.22 2.22 -1.85
N ASN A 12 6.97 2.48 -2.92
CA ASN A 12 7.04 3.80 -3.52
C ASN A 12 5.71 4.23 -4.15
N ILE A 13 4.92 3.31 -4.70
CA ILE A 13 3.59 3.64 -5.24
C ILE A 13 2.72 4.23 -4.14
N TRP A 14 2.66 3.57 -2.98
CA TRP A 14 1.90 4.08 -1.83
C TRP A 14 2.41 5.44 -1.36
N LEU A 15 3.74 5.62 -1.28
CA LEU A 15 4.34 6.87 -0.81
C LEU A 15 4.14 8.04 -1.75
N GLU A 16 4.09 7.81 -3.07
CA GLU A 16 3.82 8.87 -4.05
C GLU A 16 2.47 9.53 -3.75
N ARG A 17 1.43 8.71 -3.58
CA ARG A 17 0.08 9.19 -3.27
C ARG A 17 -0.05 9.71 -1.83
N LEU A 18 0.52 9.00 -0.86
CA LEU A 18 0.39 9.30 0.57
C LEU A 18 1.09 10.61 0.97
N LEU A 19 2.24 10.90 0.36
CA LEU A 19 3.06 12.07 0.69
C LEU A 19 2.96 13.20 -0.34
N GLY A 20 2.15 13.04 -1.39
CA GLY A 20 1.98 14.05 -2.44
C GLY A 20 3.28 14.34 -3.19
N GLN A 21 4.04 13.29 -3.53
CA GLN A 21 5.30 13.42 -4.25
C GLN A 21 5.07 13.70 -5.74
N ALA A 22 6.15 13.77 -6.52
CA ALA A 22 6.14 14.25 -7.90
C ALA A 22 5.17 13.47 -8.81
N GLN A 23 4.97 12.17 -8.57
CA GLN A 23 4.13 11.29 -9.39
C GLN A 23 2.79 10.97 -8.72
N ALA A 24 2.37 11.75 -7.72
CA ALA A 24 1.14 11.49 -6.97
C ALA A 24 -0.11 11.36 -7.85
N GLU A 25 -0.24 12.21 -8.88
CA GLU A 25 -1.38 12.16 -9.80
C GLU A 25 -1.34 10.94 -10.73
N VAL A 26 -0.15 10.61 -11.25
CA VAL A 26 0.04 9.41 -12.08
C VAL A 26 -0.31 8.15 -11.29
N VAL A 27 0.08 8.11 -10.01
CA VAL A 27 -0.29 7.01 -9.12
C VAL A 27 -1.78 7.02 -8.80
N ALA A 28 -2.40 8.18 -8.60
CA ALA A 28 -3.85 8.26 -8.39
C ALA A 28 -4.61 7.66 -9.58
N GLU A 29 -4.25 8.04 -10.81
CA GLU A 29 -4.82 7.48 -12.03
C GLU A 29 -4.61 5.95 -12.11
N LEU A 30 -3.42 5.45 -11.77
CA LEU A 30 -3.15 4.01 -11.70
C LEU A 30 -4.07 3.30 -10.69
N LEU A 31 -4.19 3.83 -9.47
CA LEU A 31 -5.00 3.23 -8.42
C LEU A 31 -6.49 3.24 -8.77
N ASP A 32 -6.97 4.29 -9.45
CA ASP A 32 -8.36 4.39 -9.92
C ASP A 32 -8.71 3.36 -11.02
N THR A 33 -7.70 2.80 -11.70
CA THR A 33 -7.92 1.70 -12.67
C THR A 33 -8.07 0.32 -12.04
N LEU A 34 -7.75 0.17 -10.76
CA LEU A 34 -7.70 -1.12 -10.07
C LEU A 34 -8.81 -1.22 -9.03
N SER A 35 -9.46 -2.38 -8.94
CA SER A 35 -10.31 -2.66 -7.79
C SER A 35 -9.43 -2.94 -6.57
N PRO A 36 -9.84 -2.60 -5.34
CA PRO A 36 -9.06 -2.93 -4.15
C PRO A 36 -8.70 -4.41 -4.01
N SER A 37 -9.59 -5.31 -4.44
CA SER A 37 -9.36 -6.77 -4.47
C SER A 37 -8.25 -7.22 -5.43
N ASP A 38 -7.90 -6.38 -6.41
CA ASP A 38 -6.85 -6.65 -7.38
C ASP A 38 -5.49 -6.10 -6.93
N MET A 39 -5.44 -5.45 -5.76
CA MET A 39 -4.24 -4.88 -5.18
C MET A 39 -3.80 -5.64 -3.94
N CYS A 40 -2.50 -5.85 -3.81
CA CYS A 40 -1.92 -6.31 -2.56
C CYS A 40 -0.64 -5.55 -2.20
N MET A 41 -0.31 -5.57 -0.91
CA MET A 41 0.98 -5.11 -0.39
C MET A 41 1.53 -6.12 0.60
N THR A 42 2.83 -6.09 0.87
CA THR A 42 3.44 -6.98 1.87
C THR A 42 3.39 -6.36 3.26
N ASP A 43 3.51 -7.19 4.30
CA ASP A 43 3.81 -6.74 5.66
C ASP A 43 5.11 -5.92 5.74
N PHE A 44 6.12 -6.24 4.91
CA PHE A 44 7.34 -5.44 4.76
C PHE A 44 7.08 -4.05 4.14
N THR A 45 6.19 -3.95 3.15
CA THR A 45 5.74 -2.68 2.57
C THR A 45 5.05 -1.83 3.63
N LEU A 46 4.09 -2.41 4.35
CA LEU A 46 3.37 -1.73 5.43
C LEU A 46 4.32 -1.23 6.54
N HIS A 47 5.25 -2.09 6.97
CA HIS A 47 6.30 -1.73 7.93
C HIS A 47 7.15 -0.55 7.44
N SER A 48 7.54 -0.56 6.17
CA SER A 48 8.37 0.50 5.59
C SER A 48 7.65 1.85 5.57
N ILE A 49 6.36 1.87 5.20
CA ILE A 49 5.51 3.07 5.26
C ILE A 49 5.43 3.59 6.70
N ALA A 50 5.18 2.71 7.67
CA ALA A 50 5.11 3.08 9.09
C ALA A 50 6.40 3.75 9.59
N VAL A 51 7.57 3.17 9.23
CA VAL A 51 8.89 3.73 9.59
C VAL A 51 9.09 5.11 8.97
N ILE A 52 8.74 5.29 7.69
CA ILE A 52 8.90 6.56 6.97
C ILE A 52 7.99 7.64 7.57
N CYS A 53 6.69 7.36 7.71
CA CYS A 53 5.74 8.30 8.32
C CYS A 53 6.15 8.69 9.74
N ASN A 54 6.63 7.72 10.54
CA ASN A 54 7.14 8.03 11.88
C ASN A 54 8.38 8.95 11.84
N ARG A 55 9.32 8.73 10.92
CA ARG A 55 10.51 9.60 10.77
C ARG A 55 10.15 11.02 10.32
N LEU A 56 9.07 11.17 9.55
CA LEU A 56 8.55 12.47 9.11
C LEU A 56 7.60 13.13 10.13
N ASN A 57 7.41 12.55 11.32
CA ASN A 57 6.40 12.98 12.31
C ASN A 57 4.95 12.99 11.78
N GLN A 58 4.65 12.16 10.77
CA GLN A 58 3.34 12.03 10.14
C GLN A 58 2.61 10.75 10.58
N ARG A 59 2.57 10.48 11.90
CA ARG A 59 1.93 9.25 12.42
C ARG A 59 0.43 9.19 12.13
N GLU A 60 -0.27 10.32 12.19
CA GLU A 60 -1.70 10.38 11.88
C GLU A 60 -1.99 10.01 10.42
N VAL A 61 -1.10 10.39 9.50
CA VAL A 61 -1.18 10.02 8.09
C VAL A 61 -1.06 8.50 7.91
N PHE A 62 -0.18 7.85 8.68
CA PHE A 62 -0.08 6.39 8.67
C PHE A 62 -1.33 5.70 9.21
N ILE A 63 -1.90 6.19 10.31
CA ILE A 63 -3.14 5.64 10.87
C ILE A 63 -4.26 5.72 9.83
N LYS A 64 -4.44 6.91 9.23
CA LYS A 64 -5.43 7.10 8.18
C LYS A 64 -5.17 6.21 6.96
N PHE A 65 -3.91 6.01 6.58
CA PHE A 65 -3.57 5.07 5.49
C PHE A 65 -4.03 3.64 5.80
N VAL A 66 -3.83 3.15 7.03
CA VAL A 66 -4.29 1.82 7.43
C VAL A 66 -5.82 1.73 7.37
N ASP A 67 -6.51 2.73 7.91
CA ASP A 67 -7.98 2.77 7.89
C ASP A 67 -8.51 2.80 6.45
N ASP A 68 -8.06 3.76 5.64
CA ASP A 68 -8.57 3.97 4.27
C ASP A 68 -8.22 2.77 3.34
N VAL A 69 -6.99 2.25 3.42
CA VAL A 69 -6.46 1.29 2.42
C VAL A 69 -6.67 -0.16 2.83
N LEU A 70 -6.41 -0.52 4.09
CA LEU A 70 -6.49 -1.91 4.53
C LEU A 70 -7.86 -2.27 5.12
N ILE A 71 -8.50 -1.35 5.83
CA ILE A 71 -9.76 -1.62 6.53
C ILE A 71 -10.96 -1.30 5.62
N ASP A 72 -11.03 -0.08 5.09
CA ASP A 72 -12.18 0.39 4.33
C ASP A 72 -12.16 -0.09 2.87
N ALA A 73 -11.03 0.07 2.18
CA ALA A 73 -10.91 -0.39 0.80
C ALA A 73 -10.69 -1.91 0.69
N GLY A 74 -10.05 -2.53 1.69
CA GLY A 74 -9.80 -3.98 1.71
C GLY A 74 -8.68 -4.44 0.79
N VAL A 75 -7.64 -3.60 0.60
CA VAL A 75 -6.41 -4.02 -0.11
C VAL A 75 -5.76 -5.18 0.63
N VAL A 76 -5.33 -6.20 -0.12
CA VAL A 76 -4.86 -7.45 0.48
C VAL A 76 -3.47 -7.26 1.10
N LEU A 77 -3.35 -7.56 2.40
CA LEU A 77 -2.05 -7.65 3.06
C LEU A 77 -1.51 -9.08 2.97
N VAL A 78 -0.33 -9.24 2.36
CA VAL A 78 0.35 -10.53 2.23
C VAL A 78 1.52 -10.57 3.20
N SER A 79 1.53 -11.57 4.08
CA SER A 79 2.70 -11.79 4.95
C SER A 79 3.77 -12.57 4.20
N ILE A 80 5.02 -12.10 4.25
CA ILE A 80 6.15 -12.85 3.73
C ILE A 80 6.76 -13.65 4.88
N PRO A 81 6.70 -14.99 4.84
CA PRO A 81 7.28 -15.81 5.89
C PRO A 81 8.81 -15.67 5.89
N ALA A 82 9.40 -15.75 7.08
CA ALA A 82 10.84 -15.97 7.16
C ALA A 82 11.15 -17.30 6.46
N ASN A 83 12.18 -17.33 5.59
CA ASN A 83 12.59 -18.56 4.91
C ASN A 83 12.81 -19.68 5.95
N GLY A 84 11.90 -20.67 6.03
CA GLY A 84 12.07 -21.85 6.88
C GLY A 84 10.88 -22.33 7.74
N THR A 85 9.66 -21.82 7.59
CA THR A 85 8.47 -22.35 8.28
C THR A 85 7.30 -22.57 7.36
#